data_AF-A0A932T4C2-F1
#
_entry.id   AF-A0A932T4C2-F1
#
_cell.length_a   1.000
_cell.length_b   1.000
_cell.length_c   1.000
_cell.angle_alpha   90.00
_cell.angle_beta   90.00
_cell.angle_gamma   90.00
#
_symmetry.space_group_name_H-M   'P 1'
#
loop_
_entity.id
_entity.type
_entity.pdbx_description
1 polymer ?
#
loop_
_entity_poly.entity_id
_entity_poly.type
_entity_poly.pdbx_seq_one_letter_code
_entity_poly.pdbx_strand_id
1 'polypeptide(L)'
;MQKLAGHLAQIETKITNIENNGMSGRDLDKQLVQALKDLKNYATFFEQATFQLETKILKTSMSIAKKIIGVEIGEQSANIAKITITNILNKIKTASKITIHLNPKDYIVLKNDLNLDSFIQIQEDSNVTAGGVVIASDLGNFDGNIEAKVQTILESLDTLM
;
A
#
# COMPACT_ATOMS: atom_id res chain seq x y z
N MET A 1 -83.78 10.18 -22.31
CA MET A 1 -82.96 9.80 -21.14
C MET A 1 -82.00 8.63 -21.41
N GLN A 2 -82.42 7.56 -22.10
CA GLN A 2 -81.58 6.37 -22.34
C GLN A 2 -80.31 6.61 -23.19
N LYS A 3 -80.37 7.48 -24.22
CA LYS A 3 -79.19 7.85 -25.03
C LYS A 3 -78.12 8.64 -24.26
N LEU A 4 -78.54 9.49 -23.31
CA LEU A 4 -77.61 10.29 -22.51
C LEU A 4 -76.88 9.42 -21.48
N ALA A 5 -77.57 8.47 -20.86
CA ALA A 5 -76.97 7.48 -19.97
C ALA A 5 -75.93 6.60 -20.69
N GLY A 6 -76.21 6.20 -21.94
CA GLY A 6 -75.26 5.44 -22.76
C GLY A 6 -73.99 6.21 -23.10
N HIS A 7 -74.11 7.50 -23.44
CA HIS A 7 -72.92 8.35 -23.67
C HIS A 7 -72.13 8.63 -22.38
N LEU A 8 -72.80 8.76 -21.23
CA LEU A 8 -72.12 8.95 -19.95
C LEU A 8 -71.29 7.72 -19.56
N ALA A 9 -71.86 6.52 -19.73
CA ALA A 9 -71.15 5.26 -19.50
C ALA A 9 -69.96 5.07 -20.45
N GLN A 10 -70.06 5.51 -21.70
CA GLN A 10 -68.94 5.47 -22.65
C GLN A 10 -67.82 6.45 -22.27
N ILE A 11 -68.16 7.63 -21.75
CA ILE A 11 -67.19 8.62 -21.27
C ILE A 11 -66.50 8.10 -20.02
N GLU A 12 -67.24 7.53 -19.07
CA GLU A 12 -66.70 6.95 -17.84
C GLU A 12 -65.71 5.83 -18.16
N THR A 13 -66.08 4.90 -19.04
CA THR A 13 -65.18 3.84 -19.53
C THR A 13 -63.91 4.41 -20.19
N LYS A 14 -64.02 5.49 -20.98
CA LYS A 14 -62.85 6.13 -21.60
C LYS A 14 -61.96 6.82 -20.57
N ILE A 15 -62.53 7.48 -19.56
CA ILE A 15 -61.78 8.13 -18.47
C ILE A 15 -61.03 7.07 -17.67
N THR A 16 -61.68 5.99 -17.25
CA THR A 16 -61.04 4.89 -16.52
C THR A 16 -59.91 4.25 -17.32
N ASN A 17 -60.08 4.09 -18.64
CA ASN A 17 -59.02 3.57 -19.50
C ASN A 17 -57.83 4.54 -19.66
N ILE A 18 -58.08 5.86 -19.70
CA ILE A 18 -57.03 6.88 -19.75
C ILE A 18 -56.28 6.94 -18.41
N GLU A 19 -56.98 6.86 -17.29
CA GLU A 19 -56.40 6.84 -15.94
C GLU A 19 -55.53 5.59 -15.73
N ASN A 20 -56.02 4.40 -16.09
CA ASN A 20 -55.27 3.15 -15.96
C ASN A 20 -54.00 3.11 -16.84
N ASN A 21 -54.08 3.65 -18.06
CA ASN A 21 -52.91 3.74 -18.96
C ASN A 21 -51.89 4.77 -18.46
N GLY A 22 -52.34 5.91 -17.91
CA GLY A 22 -51.46 6.93 -17.32
C GLY A 22 -50.79 6.49 -16.01
N MET A 23 -51.46 5.66 -15.21
CA MET A 23 -50.89 5.04 -14.01
C MET A 23 -49.83 3.98 -14.35
N SER A 24 -50.07 3.17 -15.38
CA SER A 24 -49.11 2.15 -15.86
C SER A 24 -47.78 2.78 -16.37
N GLY A 25 -47.85 3.91 -17.07
CA GLY A 25 -46.66 4.64 -17.52
C GLY A 25 -45.86 5.23 -16.36
N ARG A 26 -46.53 5.84 -15.37
CA ARG A 26 -45.86 6.40 -14.17
C ARG A 26 -45.23 5.33 -13.28
N ASP A 27 -45.84 4.15 -13.16
CA ASP A 27 -45.26 3.06 -12.39
C ASP A 27 -44.10 2.40 -13.12
N LEU A 28 -44.14 2.32 -14.46
CA LEU A 28 -42.99 1.90 -15.27
C LEU A 28 -41.82 2.88 -15.12
N ASP A 29 -42.08 4.19 -15.20
CA ASP A 29 -41.05 5.22 -15.01
C ASP A 29 -40.44 5.15 -13.60
N LYS A 30 -41.26 4.95 -12.55
CA LYS A 30 -40.77 4.74 -11.19
C LYS A 30 -39.90 3.49 -11.06
N GLN A 31 -40.31 2.37 -11.65
CA GLN A 31 -39.52 1.14 -11.65
C GLN A 31 -38.19 1.33 -12.40
N LEU A 32 -38.20 2.07 -13.51
CA LEU A 32 -37.00 2.34 -14.30
C LEU A 32 -36.03 3.27 -13.57
N VAL A 33 -36.55 4.33 -12.93
CA VAL A 33 -35.76 5.23 -12.07
C VAL A 33 -35.19 4.47 -10.87
N GLN A 34 -35.97 3.59 -10.24
CA GLN A 34 -35.51 2.78 -9.12
C GLN A 34 -34.42 1.80 -9.56
N ALA A 35 -34.59 1.12 -10.69
CA ALA A 35 -33.57 0.22 -11.25
C ALA A 35 -32.27 0.97 -11.59
N LEU A 36 -32.35 2.17 -12.16
CA LEU A 36 -31.17 3.02 -12.41
C LEU A 36 -30.49 3.45 -11.11
N LYS A 37 -31.27 3.77 -10.08
CA LYS A 37 -30.74 4.13 -8.76
C LYS A 37 -30.03 2.96 -8.10
N ASP A 38 -30.62 1.77 -8.17
CA ASP A 38 -30.03 0.54 -7.64
C ASP A 38 -28.77 0.18 -8.41
N LEU A 39 -28.77 0.27 -9.74
CA LEU A 39 -27.57 0.07 -10.55
C LEU A 39 -26.45 1.04 -10.16
N LYS A 40 -26.77 2.33 -9.98
CA LYS A 40 -25.78 3.32 -9.52
C LYS A 40 -25.22 2.95 -8.15
N ASN A 41 -26.07 2.51 -7.22
CA ASN A 41 -25.65 2.08 -5.88
C ASN A 41 -24.75 0.84 -5.95
N TYR A 42 -25.07 -0.14 -6.80
CA TYR A 42 -24.22 -1.32 -7.01
C TYR A 42 -22.87 -0.95 -7.60
N ALA A 43 -22.83 -0.03 -8.58
CA ALA A 43 -21.59 0.43 -9.16
C ALA A 43 -20.69 1.11 -8.11
N THR A 44 -21.25 2.01 -7.30
CA THR A 44 -20.51 2.68 -6.21
C THR A 44 -20.06 1.72 -5.12
N PHE A 45 -20.92 0.76 -4.73
CA PHE A 45 -20.55 -0.28 -3.78
C PHE A 45 -19.41 -1.14 -4.30
N PHE A 46 -19.47 -1.55 -5.57
CA PHE A 46 -18.43 -2.38 -6.20
C PHE A 46 -17.10 -1.63 -6.30
N GLU A 47 -17.13 -0.35 -6.66
CA GLU A 47 -15.95 0.52 -6.68
C GLU A 47 -15.31 0.63 -5.29
N GLN A 48 -16.12 0.89 -4.25
CA GLN A 48 -15.63 0.96 -2.87
C GLN A 48 -15.07 -0.39 -2.39
N ALA A 49 -15.76 -1.49 -2.68
CA ALA A 49 -15.31 -2.83 -2.31
C ALA A 49 -13.99 -3.20 -3.02
N THR A 50 -13.85 -2.80 -4.29
CA THR A 50 -12.62 -3.02 -5.07
C THR A 50 -11.47 -2.24 -4.47
N PHE A 51 -11.66 -0.95 -4.18
CA PHE A 51 -10.63 -0.12 -3.54
C PHE A 51 -10.19 -0.70 -2.19
N GLN A 52 -11.14 -1.09 -1.34
CA GLN A 52 -10.84 -1.71 -0.04
C GLN A 52 -10.07 -3.02 -0.19
N LEU A 53 -10.43 -3.84 -1.20
CA LEU A 53 -9.75 -5.10 -1.47
C LEU A 53 -8.32 -4.87 -1.94
N GLU A 54 -8.09 -3.92 -2.86
CA GLU A 54 -6.77 -3.54 -3.34
C GLU A 54 -5.88 -3.08 -2.19
N THR A 55 -6.36 -2.16 -1.34
CA THR A 55 -5.62 -1.72 -0.15
C THR A 55 -5.30 -2.88 0.79
N LYS A 56 -6.26 -3.79 1.01
CA LYS A 56 -6.07 -4.93 1.92
C LYS A 56 -5.06 -5.94 1.38
N ILE A 57 -5.08 -6.23 0.07
CA ILE A 57 -4.11 -7.10 -0.59
C ILE A 57 -2.72 -6.49 -0.47
N LEU A 58 -2.57 -5.20 -0.78
CA LEU A 58 -1.29 -4.50 -0.65
C LEU A 58 -0.74 -4.58 0.78
N LYS A 59 -1.54 -4.18 1.78
CA LYS A 59 -1.13 -4.23 3.20
C LYS A 59 -0.77 -5.64 3.68
N THR A 60 -1.47 -6.66 3.19
CA THR A 60 -1.19 -8.06 3.53
C THR A 60 0.14 -8.51 2.94
N SER A 61 0.35 -8.30 1.63
CA SER A 61 1.62 -8.62 0.95
C SER A 61 2.80 -7.93 1.61
N MET A 62 2.61 -6.67 1.98
CA MET A 62 3.58 -5.83 2.65
C MET A 62 3.93 -6.33 4.06
N SER A 63 2.93 -6.78 4.81
CA SER A 63 3.14 -7.40 6.13
C SER A 63 3.90 -8.72 6.03
N ILE A 64 3.61 -9.54 5.00
CA ILE A 64 4.35 -10.78 4.72
C ILE A 64 5.81 -10.46 4.38
N ALA A 65 6.06 -9.49 3.51
CA ALA A 65 7.41 -9.06 3.14
C ALA A 65 8.21 -8.58 4.37
N LYS A 66 7.62 -7.73 5.22
CA LYS A 66 8.23 -7.30 6.49
C LYS A 66 8.63 -8.49 7.36
N LYS A 67 7.76 -9.48 7.46
CA LYS A 67 8.00 -10.66 8.30
C LYS A 67 9.15 -11.50 7.76
N ILE A 68 9.20 -11.73 6.45
CA ILE A 68 10.30 -12.46 5.81
C ILE A 68 11.63 -11.71 6.01
N ILE A 69 11.64 -10.39 5.75
CA ILE A 69 12.84 -9.55 5.94
C ILE A 69 13.32 -9.60 7.39
N GLY A 70 12.42 -9.51 8.37
CA GLY A 70 12.80 -9.58 9.79
C GLY A 70 13.41 -10.93 10.18
N VAL A 71 12.91 -12.04 9.63
CA VAL A 71 13.51 -13.38 9.84
C VAL A 71 14.89 -13.44 9.21
N GLU A 72 15.03 -12.99 7.97
CA GLU A 72 16.31 -12.99 7.25
C GLU A 72 17.38 -12.13 7.94
N ILE A 73 16.99 -10.96 8.45
CA ILE A 73 17.88 -10.09 9.24
C ILE A 73 18.34 -10.80 10.51
N GLY A 74 17.45 -11.53 11.19
CA GLY A 74 17.79 -12.28 12.41
C GLY A 74 18.79 -13.43 12.17
N GLU A 75 18.71 -14.11 11.03
CA GLU A 75 19.56 -15.27 10.71
C GLU A 75 20.85 -14.89 9.97
N GLN A 76 20.81 -13.88 9.11
CA GLN A 76 21.90 -13.51 8.19
C GLN A 76 22.41 -12.07 8.41
N SER A 77 22.24 -11.53 9.62
CA SER A 77 22.61 -10.14 9.98
C SER A 77 24.01 -9.74 9.50
N ALA A 78 25.03 -10.57 9.74
CA ALA A 78 26.41 -10.28 9.34
C ALA A 78 26.58 -10.19 7.81
N ASN A 79 25.95 -11.10 7.05
CA ASN A 79 26.01 -11.08 5.59
C ASN A 79 25.34 -9.83 5.01
N ILE A 80 24.21 -9.45 5.59
CA ILE A 80 23.47 -8.25 5.22
C ILE A 80 24.30 -6.99 5.49
N ALA A 81 24.92 -6.91 6.66
CA ALA A 81 25.82 -5.81 7.00
C ALA A 81 27.01 -5.74 6.04
N LYS A 82 27.63 -6.88 5.70
CA LYS A 82 28.73 -6.96 4.72
C LYS A 82 28.33 -6.38 3.36
N ILE A 83 27.21 -6.82 2.79
CA ILE A 83 26.71 -6.33 1.51
C ILE A 83 26.43 -4.83 1.57
N THR A 84 25.84 -4.37 2.67
CA THR A 84 25.52 -2.95 2.90
C THR A 84 26.77 -2.09 2.98
N ILE A 85 27.79 -2.54 3.72
CA ILE A 85 29.11 -1.91 3.78
C ILE A 85 29.70 -1.79 2.37
N THR A 86 29.79 -2.90 1.62
CA THR A 86 30.37 -2.90 0.27
C THR A 86 29.64 -1.93 -0.66
N ASN A 87 28.31 -1.89 -0.60
CA ASN A 87 27.49 -0.98 -1.40
C ASN A 87 27.75 0.50 -1.06
N ILE A 88 27.89 0.84 0.22
CA ILE A 88 28.17 2.21 0.63
C ILE A 88 29.61 2.59 0.30
N LEU A 89 30.60 1.75 0.60
CA LEU A 89 32.01 1.98 0.28
C LEU A 89 32.23 2.22 -1.22
N ASN A 90 31.50 1.50 -2.08
CA ASN A 90 31.53 1.72 -3.52
C ASN A 90 31.07 3.12 -3.94
N LYS A 91 30.23 3.79 -3.16
CA LYS A 91 29.77 5.17 -3.40
C LYS A 91 30.72 6.22 -2.84
N ILE A 92 31.55 5.88 -1.86
CA ILE A 92 32.44 6.81 -1.15
C ILE A 92 33.93 6.50 -1.34
N LYS A 93 34.32 6.02 -2.53
CA LYS A 93 35.72 5.63 -2.83
C LYS A 93 36.76 6.75 -2.65
N THR A 94 36.32 8.00 -2.68
CA THR A 94 37.19 9.17 -2.51
C THR A 94 37.33 9.63 -1.05
N ALA A 95 36.67 8.96 -0.11
CA ALA A 95 36.76 9.29 1.31
C ALA A 95 38.14 8.94 1.86
N SER A 96 38.73 9.85 2.62
CA SER A 96 40.09 9.67 3.15
C SER A 96 40.09 9.01 4.53
N LYS A 97 38.96 9.06 5.24
CA LYS A 97 38.79 8.47 6.56
C LYS A 97 37.38 7.90 6.68
N ILE A 98 37.27 6.61 7.03
CA ILE A 98 35.98 5.93 7.15
C ILE A 98 35.92 5.21 8.49
N THR A 99 34.83 5.40 9.23
CA THR A 99 34.52 4.67 10.46
C THR A 99 33.19 3.96 10.30
N ILE A 100 33.20 2.63 10.42
CA ILE A 100 32.03 1.77 10.28
C ILE A 100 31.60 1.32 11.67
N HIS A 101 30.37 1.63 12.06
CA HIS A 101 29.75 1.19 13.30
C HIS A 101 28.81 0.02 13.02
N LEU A 102 28.98 -1.06 13.77
CA LEU A 102 28.24 -2.31 13.62
C LEU A 102 27.68 -2.79 14.94
N ASN A 103 26.61 -3.57 14.87
CA ASN A 103 26.14 -4.30 16.04
C ASN A 103 27.26 -5.23 16.57
N PRO A 104 27.42 -5.38 17.90
CA PRO A 104 28.44 -6.27 18.47
C PRO A 104 28.39 -7.71 17.95
N LYS A 105 27.20 -8.24 17.65
CA LYS A 105 27.04 -9.58 17.06
C LYS A 105 27.68 -9.69 15.68
N ASP A 106 27.44 -8.68 14.84
CA ASP A 106 27.94 -8.65 13.46
C ASP A 106 29.43 -8.30 13.43
N TYR A 107 29.87 -7.42 14.33
CA TYR A 107 31.28 -7.04 14.50
C TYR A 107 32.17 -8.25 14.73
N ILE A 108 31.78 -9.18 15.60
CA ILE A 108 32.58 -10.37 15.93
C ILE A 108 32.83 -11.24 14.69
N VAL A 109 31.83 -11.36 13.81
CA VAL A 109 31.91 -12.13 12.56
C VAL A 109 32.71 -11.37 11.51
N LEU A 110 32.41 -10.08 11.34
CA LEU A 110 32.90 -9.27 10.23
C LEU A 110 34.30 -8.72 10.43
N LYS A 111 34.75 -8.51 11.67
CA LYS A 111 36.11 -8.00 11.96
C LYS A 111 37.23 -8.86 11.36
N ASN A 112 36.98 -10.16 11.19
CA ASN A 112 37.94 -11.13 10.67
C ASN A 112 37.71 -11.43 9.18
N ASP A 113 36.51 -11.17 8.65
CA ASP A 113 36.08 -11.53 7.30
C ASP A 113 36.19 -10.37 6.30
N LEU A 114 36.27 -9.14 6.80
CA LEU A 114 36.44 -7.93 5.99
C LEU A 114 37.93 -7.57 5.86
N ASN A 115 38.52 -7.85 4.69
CA ASN A 115 39.80 -7.27 4.28
C ASN A 115 39.59 -5.79 3.93
N LEU A 116 39.65 -4.91 4.93
CA LEU A 116 39.50 -3.47 4.76
C LEU A 116 40.85 -2.78 4.62
N ASP A 117 40.86 -1.70 3.85
CA ASP A 117 42.03 -0.83 3.71
C ASP A 117 42.36 -0.14 5.04
N SER A 118 43.64 0.23 5.20
CA SER A 118 44.19 0.81 6.44
C SER A 118 43.51 2.10 6.93
N PHE A 119 42.76 2.79 6.06
CA PHE A 119 42.05 4.02 6.39
C PHE A 119 40.60 3.79 6.88
N ILE A 120 40.16 2.53 6.94
CA ILE A 120 38.83 2.13 7.39
C ILE A 120 38.93 1.54 8.79
N GLN A 121 38.20 2.11 9.74
CA GLN A 121 38.10 1.61 11.11
C GLN A 121 36.72 1.00 11.35
N ILE A 122 36.67 -0.18 11.94
CA ILE A 122 35.41 -0.80 12.38
C ILE A 122 35.29 -0.65 13.90
N GLN A 123 34.15 -0.17 14.37
CA GLN A 123 33.80 -0.06 15.77
C GLN A 123 32.49 -0.81 16.05
N GLU A 124 32.38 -1.38 17.25
CA GLU A 124 31.12 -1.91 17.74
C GLU A 124 30.28 -0.79 18.35
N ASP A 125 28.99 -0.79 18.06
CA ASP A 125 28.01 0.15 18.60
C ASP A 125 26.73 -0.60 18.94
N SER A 126 26.39 -0.64 20.23
CA SER A 126 25.19 -1.30 20.74
C SER A 126 23.88 -0.62 20.32
N ASN A 127 23.93 0.63 19.83
CA ASN A 127 22.77 1.34 19.32
C ASN A 127 22.41 0.92 17.89
N VAL A 128 23.32 0.25 17.18
CA VAL A 128 23.09 -0.24 15.83
C VAL A 128 22.34 -1.57 15.90
N THR A 129 21.25 -1.69 15.15
CA THR A 129 20.45 -2.93 15.07
C THR A 129 21.22 -4.03 14.32
N ALA A 130 20.86 -5.29 14.54
CA ALA A 130 21.48 -6.41 13.83
C ALA A 130 21.28 -6.25 12.31
N GLY A 131 22.34 -6.43 11.53
CA GLY A 131 22.36 -6.20 10.08
C GLY A 131 22.37 -4.72 9.67
N GLY A 132 22.20 -3.80 10.63
CA GLY A 132 22.36 -2.37 10.44
C GLY A 132 23.83 -1.97 10.38
N VAL A 133 24.11 -0.88 9.66
CA VAL A 133 25.46 -0.34 9.48
C VAL A 133 25.39 1.17 9.50
N VAL A 134 26.24 1.83 10.27
CA VAL A 134 26.38 3.30 10.24
C VAL A 134 27.81 3.65 9.85
N ILE A 135 27.98 4.34 8.72
CA ILE A 135 29.29 4.70 8.18
C ILE A 135 29.48 6.21 8.27
N ALA A 136 30.43 6.62 9.10
CA ALA A 136 30.86 8.01 9.20
C ALA A 136 32.15 8.21 8.39
N SER A 137 32.12 9.14 7.43
CA SER A 137 33.30 9.55 6.68
C SER A 137 33.46 11.07 6.63
N ASP A 138 34.60 11.53 6.13
CA ASP A 138 34.86 12.93 5.79
C ASP A 138 33.93 13.48 4.70
N LEU A 139 33.27 12.61 3.95
CA LEU A 139 32.28 12.97 2.93
C LEU A 139 30.83 12.99 3.45
N GLY A 140 30.57 12.46 4.65
CA GLY A 140 29.24 12.45 5.26
C GLY A 140 28.96 11.20 6.11
N ASN A 141 27.76 11.16 6.70
CA ASN A 141 27.26 10.02 7.46
C ASN A 141 26.24 9.21 6.64
N PHE A 142 26.38 7.89 6.62
CA PHE A 142 25.54 6.98 5.84
C PHE A 142 24.90 5.95 6.75
N ASP A 143 23.57 5.93 6.76
CA ASP A 143 22.79 4.92 7.46
C ASP A 143 22.37 3.79 6.51
N GLY A 144 22.85 2.59 6.83
CA GLY A 144 22.61 1.34 6.13
C GLY A 144 21.50 0.50 6.75
N ASN A 145 20.73 1.00 7.73
CA ASN A 145 19.65 0.23 8.34
C ASN A 145 18.57 -0.15 7.30
N ILE A 146 18.43 -1.45 7.06
CA ILE A 146 17.45 -2.00 6.12
C ILE A 146 16.03 -1.76 6.61
N GLU A 147 15.78 -1.84 7.91
CA GLU A 147 14.44 -1.62 8.46
C GLU A 147 13.98 -0.18 8.20
N ALA A 148 14.88 0.79 8.34
CA ALA A 148 14.60 2.18 8.03
C ALA A 148 14.31 2.38 6.53
N LYS A 149 15.12 1.79 5.65
CA LYS A 149 14.89 1.84 4.19
C LYS A 149 13.55 1.22 3.79
N VAL A 150 13.23 0.06 4.36
CA VAL A 150 11.96 -0.62 4.15
C VAL A 150 10.84 0.30 4.62
N GLN A 151 10.91 0.83 5.84
CA GLN A 151 9.90 1.75 6.38
C GLN A 151 9.66 2.98 5.49
N THR A 152 10.71 3.60 4.95
CA THR A 152 10.57 4.72 3.99
C THR A 152 9.85 4.32 2.69
N ILE A 153 10.17 3.15 2.13
CA ILE A 153 9.50 2.65 0.91
C ILE A 153 8.01 2.44 1.19
N LEU A 154 7.68 1.96 2.38
CA LEU A 154 6.31 1.67 2.78
C LEU A 154 5.49 2.95 3.00
N GLU A 155 6.09 3.95 3.64
CA GLU A 155 5.48 5.27 3.82
C GLU A 155 5.22 5.97 2.48
N SER A 156 6.13 5.78 1.51
CA SER A 156 5.98 6.28 0.15
C SER A 156 4.82 5.61 -0.60
N LEU A 157 4.53 4.34 -0.30
CA LEU A 157 3.39 3.63 -0.87
C LEU A 157 2.07 4.00 -0.16
N ASP A 158 2.10 4.20 1.16
CA ASP A 158 0.93 4.67 1.91
C ASP A 158 0.51 6.09 1.51
N THR A 159 1.43 6.95 1.08
CA THR A 159 1.11 8.31 0.57
C THR A 159 0.50 8.33 -0.84
N LEU A 160 0.61 7.23 -1.58
CA LEU A 160 0.00 7.06 -2.90
C LEU A 160 -1.40 6.43 -2.83
N MET A 161 -1.80 5.90 -1.67
CA MET A 161 -3.13 5.32 -1.40
C MET A 161 -4.06 6.32 -0.72
#